data_AF-A0A967HLH4-F1
#
_entry.id   AF-A0A967HLH4-F1
#
_cell.length_a   1.000
_cell.length_b   1.000
_cell.length_c   1.000
_cell.angle_alpha   90.00
_cell.angle_beta   90.00
_cell.angle_gamma   90.00
#
_symmetry.space_group_name_H-M   'P 1'
#
loop_
_entity.id
_entity.type
_entity.pdbx_description
1 polymer ?
#
loop_
_entity_poly.entity_id
_entity_poly.type
_entity_poly.pdbx_seq_one_letter_code
_entity_poly.pdbx_strand_id
1 'polypeptide(L)'
;QERPWFPGFGGPTRTDLEDRFGLASIEFPDSVPSHWRPYYRRMLKSGLADLQRILPSLDVRGLAIRFEGREGSPGTLAVHDPGTRTLYVPPQTGAGTLAHEIAHDMDWTTAVRRYRVRGDYGTDRAVRLSDERLAGVLRGLSTTALIPPGDPAQPPTHANRPAEVFARSMDWFVAVALAREGRINGYLSSVQDEVLTGYGTVAPPDVTGTAGQALMALLDEVAPVYPET
;
A
#
# COMPACT_ATOMS: atom_id res chain seq x y z
N GLN A 1 -4.92 -8.93 -19.10
CA GLN A 1 -5.67 -7.69 -19.35
C GLN A 1 -6.91 -7.66 -18.47
N GLU A 2 -7.18 -6.55 -17.78
CA GLU A 2 -8.37 -6.38 -16.94
C GLU A 2 -9.63 -6.29 -17.82
N ARG A 3 -10.73 -6.94 -17.42
CA ARG A 3 -12.00 -6.83 -18.14
C ARG A 3 -12.65 -5.49 -17.78
N PRO A 4 -13.12 -4.67 -18.73
CA PRO A 4 -13.79 -3.42 -18.37
C PRO A 4 -15.08 -3.70 -17.60
N TRP A 5 -15.31 -2.93 -16.54
CA TRP A 5 -16.56 -2.88 -15.78
C TRP A 5 -16.94 -1.44 -15.53
N PHE A 6 -18.25 -1.17 -15.53
CA PHE A 6 -18.80 0.17 -15.36
C PHE A 6 -19.69 0.25 -14.11
N PRO A 7 -19.89 1.45 -13.55
CA PRO A 7 -20.90 1.67 -12.52
C PRO A 7 -22.27 1.11 -12.94
N GLY A 8 -22.99 0.51 -12.00
CA GLY A 8 -24.26 -0.20 -12.27
C GLY A 8 -24.10 -1.65 -12.71
N PHE A 9 -22.89 -2.12 -13.06
CA PHE A 9 -22.66 -3.56 -13.21
C PHE A 9 -22.68 -4.18 -11.81
N GLY A 10 -23.31 -5.35 -11.66
CA GLY A 10 -23.27 -6.10 -10.40
C GLY A 10 -21.83 -6.36 -9.95
N GLY A 11 -21.58 -6.78 -8.72
CA GLY A 11 -20.22 -7.00 -8.23
C GLY A 11 -20.23 -7.89 -7.00
N PRO A 12 -19.04 -8.22 -6.45
CA PRO A 12 -19.00 -8.93 -5.19
C PRO A 12 -19.74 -8.13 -4.12
N THR A 13 -20.38 -8.84 -3.21
CA THR A 13 -20.99 -8.25 -2.02
C THR A 13 -19.90 -7.76 -1.06
N ARG A 14 -20.28 -7.01 -0.02
CA ARG A 14 -19.36 -6.67 1.07
C ARG A 14 -18.84 -7.94 1.74
N THR A 15 -19.75 -8.81 2.13
CA THR A 15 -19.48 -10.10 2.78
C THR A 15 -18.56 -10.98 1.96
N ASP A 16 -18.71 -11.03 0.62
CA ASP A 16 -17.82 -11.81 -0.25
C ASP A 16 -16.35 -11.40 -0.11
N LEU A 17 -16.08 -10.11 0.15
CA LEU A 17 -14.72 -9.59 0.28
C LEU A 17 -14.20 -9.71 1.71
N GLU A 18 -15.06 -9.45 2.69
CA GLU A 18 -14.77 -9.68 4.11
C GLU A 18 -14.39 -11.15 4.34
N ASP A 19 -15.17 -12.10 3.82
CA ASP A 19 -14.90 -13.53 3.96
C ASP A 19 -13.65 -13.97 3.18
N ARG A 20 -13.48 -13.49 1.94
CA ARG A 20 -12.36 -13.92 1.08
C ARG A 20 -11.00 -13.45 1.59
N PHE A 21 -10.93 -12.22 2.09
CA PHE A 21 -9.66 -11.57 2.46
C PHE A 21 -9.52 -11.40 3.98
N GLY A 22 -10.56 -11.70 4.75
CA GLY A 22 -10.65 -11.50 6.21
C GLY A 22 -10.62 -10.04 6.63
N LEU A 23 -11.09 -9.12 5.79
CA LEU A 23 -11.18 -7.70 6.11
C LEU A 23 -12.10 -7.46 7.31
N ALA A 24 -11.77 -6.47 8.14
CA ALA A 24 -12.59 -6.13 9.30
C ALA A 24 -13.92 -5.47 8.88
N SER A 25 -13.86 -4.57 7.92
CA SER A 25 -15.04 -3.88 7.38
C SER A 25 -14.74 -3.25 6.02
N ILE A 26 -15.80 -3.09 5.22
CA ILE A 26 -15.79 -2.22 4.04
C ILE A 26 -16.96 -1.25 4.11
N GLU A 27 -16.66 0.04 4.19
CA GLU A 27 -17.64 1.09 4.39
C GLU A 27 -17.64 2.13 3.27
N PHE A 28 -18.83 2.66 3.00
CA PHE A 28 -19.06 3.73 2.03
C PHE A 28 -19.86 4.82 2.73
N PRO A 29 -19.47 6.10 2.61
CA PRO A 29 -20.31 7.20 3.08
C PRO A 29 -21.56 7.30 2.20
N ASP A 30 -22.58 7.99 2.71
CA ASP A 30 -23.83 8.23 1.99
C ASP A 30 -23.63 9.03 0.70
N SER A 31 -22.54 9.81 0.62
CA SER A 31 -22.15 10.56 -0.57
C SER A 31 -21.74 9.66 -1.75
N VAL A 32 -21.38 8.39 -1.53
CA VAL A 32 -21.10 7.44 -2.60
C VAL A 32 -22.39 6.76 -3.05
N PRO A 33 -22.86 7.00 -4.30
CA PRO A 33 -24.11 6.44 -4.78
C PRO A 33 -24.10 4.91 -4.75
N SER A 34 -25.21 4.30 -4.34
CA SER A 34 -25.32 2.85 -4.16
C SER A 34 -24.94 2.03 -5.41
N HIS A 35 -25.25 2.54 -6.60
CA HIS A 35 -24.93 1.92 -7.89
C HIS A 35 -23.43 1.95 -8.25
N TRP A 36 -22.63 2.79 -7.59
CA TRP A 36 -21.16 2.81 -7.71
C TRP A 36 -20.45 1.86 -6.74
N ARG A 37 -21.08 1.51 -5.60
CA ARG A 37 -20.45 0.64 -4.59
C ARG A 37 -19.96 -0.72 -5.15
N PRO A 38 -20.70 -1.41 -6.05
CA PRO A 38 -20.20 -2.63 -6.68
C PRO A 38 -18.91 -2.42 -7.50
N TYR A 39 -18.75 -1.27 -8.15
CA TYR A 39 -17.55 -0.92 -8.91
C TYR A 39 -16.33 -0.85 -7.99
N TYR A 40 -16.42 -0.12 -6.88
CA TYR A 40 -15.33 -0.01 -5.90
C TYR A 40 -14.99 -1.34 -5.22
N ARG A 41 -15.99 -2.18 -4.96
CA ARG A 41 -15.76 -3.54 -4.46
C ARG A 41 -15.06 -4.44 -5.50
N ARG A 42 -15.36 -4.29 -6.79
CA ARG A 42 -14.62 -4.98 -7.86
C ARG A 42 -13.18 -4.51 -7.94
N MET A 43 -12.96 -3.20 -7.88
CA MET A 43 -11.62 -2.61 -7.83
C MET A 43 -10.81 -3.23 -6.69
N LEU A 44 -11.35 -3.23 -5.47
CA LEU A 44 -10.69 -3.81 -4.30
C LEU A 44 -10.42 -5.31 -4.48
N LYS A 45 -11.40 -6.07 -4.97
CA LYS A 45 -11.24 -7.50 -5.25
C LYS A 45 -10.13 -7.78 -6.27
N SER A 46 -10.07 -6.99 -7.33
CA SER A 46 -9.07 -7.11 -8.41
C SER A 46 -7.68 -6.82 -7.87
N GLY A 47 -7.53 -5.66 -7.20
CA GLY A 47 -6.25 -5.24 -6.63
C GLY A 47 -5.72 -6.20 -5.57
N LEU A 48 -6.52 -6.58 -4.57
CA LEU A 48 -6.07 -7.52 -3.53
C LEU A 48 -5.73 -8.90 -4.09
N ALA A 49 -6.49 -9.41 -5.07
CA ALA A 49 -6.17 -10.69 -5.71
C ALA A 49 -4.88 -10.64 -6.54
N ASP A 50 -4.57 -9.48 -7.10
CA ASP A 50 -3.33 -9.27 -7.86
C ASP A 50 -2.14 -9.11 -6.93
N LEU A 51 -2.30 -8.39 -5.83
CA LEU A 51 -1.29 -8.32 -4.77
C LEU A 51 -1.00 -9.70 -4.16
N GLN A 52 -2.01 -10.51 -3.84
CA GLN A 52 -1.80 -11.87 -3.34
C GLN A 52 -1.11 -12.81 -4.34
N ARG A 53 -1.21 -12.53 -5.64
CA ARG A 53 -0.50 -13.31 -6.66
C ARG A 53 1.00 -13.01 -6.64
N ILE A 54 1.37 -11.74 -6.49
CA ILE A 54 2.77 -11.30 -6.46
C ILE A 54 3.41 -11.40 -5.06
N LEU A 55 2.59 -11.36 -4.00
CA LEU A 55 2.97 -11.46 -2.59
C LEU A 55 2.10 -12.54 -1.93
N PRO A 56 2.42 -13.83 -2.10
CA PRO A 56 1.62 -14.95 -1.58
C PRO A 56 1.42 -14.93 -0.06
N SER A 57 2.32 -14.30 0.69
CA SER A 57 2.25 -14.16 2.15
C SER A 57 1.44 -12.94 2.62
N LEU A 58 0.92 -12.11 1.70
CA LEU A 58 0.15 -10.92 2.05
C LEU A 58 -1.07 -11.26 2.89
N ASP A 59 -1.11 -10.70 4.10
CA ASP A 59 -2.17 -10.90 5.08
C ASP A 59 -2.81 -9.56 5.47
N VAL A 60 -3.96 -9.26 4.87
CA VAL A 60 -4.76 -8.05 5.17
C VAL A 60 -5.87 -8.32 6.19
N ARG A 61 -5.83 -9.46 6.89
CA ARG A 61 -6.89 -9.81 7.82
C ARG A 61 -6.98 -8.79 8.95
N GLY A 62 -8.19 -8.33 9.21
CA GLY A 62 -8.48 -7.30 10.21
C GLY A 62 -8.23 -5.86 9.75
N LEU A 63 -7.86 -5.62 8.49
CA LEU A 63 -7.81 -4.27 7.91
C LEU A 63 -9.23 -3.74 7.66
N ALA A 64 -9.52 -2.52 8.12
CA ALA A 64 -10.75 -1.81 7.78
C ALA A 64 -10.54 -0.93 6.53
N ILE A 65 -11.54 -0.85 5.65
CA ILE A 65 -11.47 -0.04 4.42
C ILE A 65 -12.66 0.91 4.36
N ARG A 66 -12.40 2.20 4.18
CA ARG A 66 -13.44 3.24 4.08
C ARG A 66 -13.27 4.00 2.77
N PHE A 67 -14.31 4.02 1.95
CA PHE A 67 -14.32 4.71 0.65
C PHE A 67 -14.63 6.20 0.79
N GLU A 68 -13.78 6.91 1.50
CA GLU A 68 -13.86 8.35 1.76
C GLU A 68 -12.46 8.92 2.03
N GLY A 69 -12.35 10.26 2.03
CA GLY A 69 -11.15 10.93 2.51
C GLY A 69 -11.09 10.92 4.04
N ARG A 70 -9.86 10.96 4.59
CA ARG A 70 -9.66 11.09 6.03
C ARG A 70 -10.04 12.50 6.49
N GLU A 71 -10.81 12.58 7.57
CA GLU A 71 -11.19 13.86 8.18
C GLU A 71 -9.96 14.68 8.59
N GLY A 72 -9.97 15.99 8.32
CA GLY A 72 -8.82 16.87 8.55
C GLY A 72 -7.77 16.88 7.43
N SER A 73 -7.93 16.04 6.40
CA SER A 73 -7.05 15.97 5.23
C SER A 73 -7.82 16.16 3.90
N PRO A 74 -8.46 17.33 3.67
CA PRO A 74 -9.19 17.57 2.43
C PRO A 74 -8.25 17.57 1.21
N GLY A 75 -8.58 16.78 0.20
CA GLY A 75 -7.80 16.67 -1.05
C GLY A 75 -6.62 15.71 -0.98
N THR A 76 -6.42 14.98 0.12
CA THR A 76 -5.41 13.92 0.15
C THR A 76 -5.81 12.75 -0.73
N LEU A 77 -4.77 12.09 -1.23
CA LEU A 77 -4.81 10.79 -1.88
C LEU A 77 -5.20 9.73 -0.82
N ALA A 78 -5.31 8.46 -1.21
CA ALA A 78 -5.60 7.40 -0.23
C ALA A 78 -4.58 7.42 0.93
N VAL A 79 -4.98 6.93 2.09
CA VAL A 79 -4.12 6.91 3.28
C VAL A 79 -4.42 5.73 4.19
N HIS A 80 -3.39 5.04 4.63
CA HIS A 80 -3.42 4.11 5.75
C HIS A 80 -3.26 4.88 7.07
N ASP A 81 -4.23 4.69 7.97
CA ASP A 81 -4.14 5.16 9.34
C ASP A 81 -3.63 4.03 10.25
N PRO A 82 -2.39 4.12 10.78
CA PRO A 82 -1.83 3.08 11.62
C PRO A 82 -2.47 3.02 13.01
N GLY A 83 -3.12 4.11 13.44
CA GLY A 83 -3.77 4.21 14.76
C GLY A 83 -5.00 3.30 14.87
N THR A 84 -5.84 3.32 13.84
CA THR A 84 -7.07 2.51 13.76
C THR A 84 -6.92 1.29 12.84
N ARG A 85 -5.78 1.17 12.15
CA ARG A 85 -5.55 0.20 11.06
C ARG A 85 -6.67 0.28 10.01
N THR A 86 -6.83 1.47 9.46
CA THR A 86 -7.89 1.78 8.48
C THR A 86 -7.30 2.36 7.23
N LEU A 87 -7.69 1.81 6.09
CA LEU A 87 -7.38 2.34 4.77
C LEU A 87 -8.51 3.27 4.32
N TYR A 88 -8.22 4.56 4.17
CA TYR A 88 -9.11 5.55 3.59
C TYR A 88 -8.84 5.69 2.09
N VAL A 89 -9.83 5.40 1.26
CA VAL A 89 -9.72 5.41 -0.21
C VAL A 89 -10.74 6.40 -0.77
N PRO A 90 -10.35 7.67 -1.02
CA PRO A 90 -11.23 8.64 -1.65
C PRO A 90 -11.72 8.12 -3.01
N PRO A 91 -13.04 8.07 -3.25
CA PRO A 91 -13.62 7.53 -4.50
C PRO A 91 -13.11 8.20 -5.79
N GLN A 92 -12.67 9.46 -5.70
CA GLN A 92 -12.24 10.29 -6.82
C GLN A 92 -10.73 10.20 -7.11
N THR A 93 -9.91 9.95 -6.09
CA THR A 93 -8.44 10.08 -6.18
C THR A 93 -7.68 8.85 -5.68
N GLY A 94 -8.36 7.87 -5.09
CA GLY A 94 -7.74 6.68 -4.50
C GLY A 94 -7.39 5.57 -5.50
N ALA A 95 -7.86 5.65 -6.76
CA ALA A 95 -7.43 4.70 -7.77
C ALA A 95 -5.92 4.87 -8.06
N GLY A 96 -5.20 3.75 -8.18
CA GLY A 96 -3.76 3.76 -8.44
C GLY A 96 -2.88 3.90 -7.20
N THR A 97 -3.46 3.87 -6.00
CA THR A 97 -2.72 4.01 -4.73
C THR A 97 -2.82 2.78 -3.84
N LEU A 98 -3.57 1.76 -4.25
CA LEU A 98 -3.87 0.63 -3.37
C LEU A 98 -2.62 -0.18 -3.01
N ALA A 99 -1.64 -0.33 -3.91
CA ALA A 99 -0.38 -1.02 -3.59
C ALA A 99 0.42 -0.25 -2.54
N HIS A 100 0.53 1.07 -2.71
CA HIS A 100 1.17 1.99 -1.77
C HIS A 100 0.60 1.85 -0.35
N GLU A 101 -0.71 1.96 -0.22
CA GLU A 101 -1.34 1.95 1.09
C GLU A 101 -1.37 0.56 1.74
N ILE A 102 -1.42 -0.51 0.93
CA ILE A 102 -1.24 -1.88 1.44
C ILE A 102 0.20 -2.09 1.92
N ALA A 103 1.20 -1.47 1.30
CA ALA A 103 2.57 -1.49 1.81
C ALA A 103 2.66 -0.85 3.21
N HIS A 104 1.91 0.23 3.47
CA HIS A 104 1.78 0.77 4.83
C HIS A 104 1.13 -0.21 5.81
N ASP A 105 0.12 -1.00 5.41
CA ASP A 105 -0.44 -2.05 6.29
C ASP A 105 0.53 -3.20 6.56
N MET A 106 1.34 -3.57 5.56
CA MET A 106 2.42 -4.55 5.74
C MET A 106 3.46 -4.03 6.74
N ASP A 107 3.83 -2.77 6.63
CA ASP A 107 4.79 -2.13 7.54
C ASP A 107 4.23 -1.97 8.96
N TRP A 108 2.94 -1.65 9.09
CA TRP A 108 2.22 -1.69 10.36
C TRP A 108 2.24 -3.08 10.98
N THR A 109 2.04 -4.13 10.18
CA THR A 109 2.10 -5.52 10.66
C THR A 109 3.49 -5.86 11.18
N THR A 110 4.55 -5.36 10.54
CA THR A 110 5.92 -5.45 11.05
C THR A 110 6.10 -4.72 12.38
N ALA A 111 5.56 -3.51 12.53
CA ALA A 111 5.57 -2.76 13.79
C ALA A 111 5.00 -3.60 14.95
N VAL A 112 3.86 -4.24 14.69
CA VAL A 112 3.17 -5.07 15.69
C VAL A 112 3.93 -6.37 15.98
N ARG A 113 4.39 -7.08 14.95
CA ARG A 113 5.02 -8.41 15.11
C ARG A 113 6.43 -8.32 15.69
N ARG A 114 7.25 -7.40 15.16
CA ARG A 114 8.67 -7.26 15.49
C ARG A 114 8.89 -6.35 16.70
N TYR A 115 8.26 -5.17 16.70
CA TYR A 115 8.51 -4.13 17.70
C TYR A 115 7.44 -4.08 18.81
N ARG A 116 6.36 -4.87 18.69
CA ARG A 116 5.25 -4.93 19.66
C ARG A 116 4.58 -3.58 19.90
N VAL A 117 4.56 -2.73 18.87
CA VAL A 117 3.93 -1.40 18.90
C VAL A 117 2.76 -1.36 17.93
N ARG A 118 1.65 -0.74 18.37
CA ARG A 118 0.52 -0.37 17.52
C ARG A 118 0.56 1.12 17.23
N GLY A 119 -0.10 1.56 16.16
CA GLY A 119 -0.18 2.99 15.83
C GLY A 119 1.05 3.54 15.12
N ASP A 120 1.93 2.67 14.61
CA ASP A 120 3.20 3.06 14.01
C ASP A 120 3.60 2.09 12.89
N TYR A 121 4.69 2.40 12.19
CA TYR A 121 5.26 1.57 11.13
C TYR A 121 6.60 0.96 11.55
N GLY A 122 6.88 -0.25 11.07
CA GLY A 122 8.06 -1.03 11.40
C GLY A 122 9.33 -0.38 10.88
N THR A 123 9.34 0.13 9.66
CA THR A 123 10.50 0.81 9.06
C THR A 123 10.86 2.10 9.79
N ASP A 124 9.87 2.89 10.19
CA ASP A 124 10.06 4.09 11.02
C ASP A 124 10.69 3.73 12.38
N ARG A 125 10.19 2.65 13.00
CA ARG A 125 10.73 2.12 14.26
C ARG A 125 12.15 1.60 14.10
N ALA A 126 12.44 0.88 13.03
CA ALA A 126 13.77 0.35 12.74
C ALA A 126 14.81 1.45 12.69
N VAL A 127 14.52 2.53 11.96
CA VAL A 127 15.45 3.67 11.84
C VAL A 127 15.55 4.42 13.17
N ARG A 128 14.43 4.65 13.88
CA ARG A 128 14.42 5.33 15.18
C ARG A 128 15.23 4.59 16.25
N LEU A 129 15.13 3.26 16.28
CA LEU A 129 15.81 2.40 17.25
C LEU A 129 17.21 1.97 16.80
N SER A 130 17.64 2.38 15.60
CA SER A 130 18.90 1.94 14.99
C SER A 130 19.01 0.41 14.89
N ASP A 131 17.92 -0.28 14.51
CA ASP A 131 17.93 -1.71 14.19
C ASP A 131 18.78 -1.94 12.94
N GLU A 132 20.05 -2.31 13.12
CA GLU A 132 21.04 -2.35 12.05
C GLU A 132 20.65 -3.24 10.87
N ARG A 133 19.88 -4.31 11.12
CA ARG A 133 19.44 -5.23 10.08
C ARG A 133 18.39 -4.55 9.18
N LEU A 134 17.26 -4.15 9.74
CA LEU A 134 16.15 -3.58 8.96
C LEU A 134 16.47 -2.16 8.45
N ALA A 135 17.10 -1.32 9.28
CA ALA A 135 17.56 0.01 8.88
C ALA A 135 18.74 -0.03 7.90
N GLY A 136 19.55 -1.09 7.93
CA GLY A 136 20.60 -1.34 6.94
C GLY A 136 20.03 -1.61 5.55
N VAL A 137 19.02 -2.48 5.47
CA VAL A 137 18.32 -2.79 4.21
C VAL A 137 17.60 -1.56 3.66
N LEU A 138 16.90 -0.79 4.49
CA LEU A 138 16.21 0.43 4.07
C LEU A 138 17.14 1.49 3.48
N ARG A 139 18.39 1.58 3.97
CA ARG A 139 19.41 2.48 3.37
C ARG A 139 19.78 2.09 1.93
N GLY A 140 19.60 0.83 1.55
CA GLY A 140 19.75 0.38 0.17
C GLY A 140 18.62 0.82 -0.77
N LEU A 141 17.48 1.26 -0.22
CA LEU A 141 16.32 1.72 -1.00
C LEU A 141 16.32 3.22 -1.30
N SER A 142 17.16 4.00 -0.62
CA SER A 142 17.20 5.45 -0.77
C SER A 142 18.64 5.96 -0.80
N THR A 143 18.95 6.79 -1.79
CA THR A 143 20.21 7.55 -1.84
C THR A 143 20.20 8.77 -0.91
N THR A 144 19.03 9.14 -0.39
CA THR A 144 18.83 10.22 0.58
C THR A 144 18.79 9.65 2.00
N ALA A 145 19.30 10.40 2.98
CA ALA A 145 19.24 10.03 4.39
C ALA A 145 17.78 9.82 4.83
N LEU A 146 17.53 8.69 5.49
CA LEU A 146 16.22 8.34 6.03
C LEU A 146 15.96 9.11 7.32
N ILE A 147 14.81 9.78 7.41
CA ILE A 147 14.43 10.60 8.57
C ILE A 147 13.12 10.02 9.13
N PRO A 148 13.15 9.28 10.26
CA PRO A 148 11.93 8.81 10.88
C PRO A 148 11.13 10.01 11.43
N PRO A 149 9.80 9.88 11.60
CA PRO A 149 9.00 10.97 12.15
C PRO A 149 9.51 11.39 13.53
N GLY A 150 9.89 12.67 13.66
CA GLY A 150 10.42 13.28 14.87
C GLY A 150 9.32 13.90 15.74
N ASP A 151 9.57 15.11 16.23
CA ASP A 151 8.60 15.95 16.95
C ASP A 151 7.40 16.28 16.04
N PRO A 152 6.13 16.09 16.49
CA PRO A 152 4.93 16.47 15.72
C PRO A 152 4.92 17.95 15.27
N ALA A 153 5.73 18.83 15.86
CA ALA A 153 5.88 20.22 15.45
C ALA A 153 6.70 20.44 14.16
N GLN A 154 7.47 19.46 13.69
CA GLN A 154 8.22 19.51 12.43
C GLN A 154 8.04 18.21 11.65
N PRO A 155 7.02 18.11 10.78
CA PRO A 155 6.85 16.92 9.96
C PRO A 155 8.06 16.78 9.03
N PRO A 156 8.74 15.61 8.99
CA PRO A 156 9.76 15.38 7.98
C PRO A 156 9.13 15.54 6.59
N THR A 157 9.94 15.92 5.60
CA THR A 157 9.50 15.83 4.20
C THR A 157 9.03 14.39 3.96
N HIS A 158 7.74 14.19 3.67
CA HIS A 158 7.13 12.87 3.49
C HIS A 158 7.98 11.96 2.59
N ALA A 159 8.64 12.54 1.58
CA ALA A 159 9.53 11.84 0.66
C ALA A 159 10.76 11.14 1.29
N ASN A 160 11.16 11.44 2.53
CA ASN A 160 12.35 10.82 3.15
C ASN A 160 12.01 9.93 4.37
N ARG A 161 10.72 9.78 4.66
CA ARG A 161 10.25 8.92 5.74
C ARG A 161 10.47 7.46 5.36
N PRO A 162 11.04 6.61 6.25
CA PRO A 162 11.28 5.19 5.98
C PRO A 162 10.06 4.45 5.43
N ALA A 163 8.88 4.65 6.02
CA ALA A 163 7.65 4.01 5.57
C ALA A 163 7.24 4.41 4.14
N GLU A 164 7.48 5.66 3.74
CA GLU A 164 7.15 6.22 2.42
C GLU A 164 8.16 5.79 1.36
N VAL A 165 9.43 5.59 1.74
CA VAL A 165 10.44 4.96 0.89
C VAL A 165 10.03 3.53 0.58
N PHE A 166 9.65 2.76 1.59
CA PHE A 166 9.17 1.40 1.40
C PHE A 166 7.93 1.33 0.50
N ALA A 167 6.91 2.13 0.78
CA ALA A 167 5.66 2.13 0.00
C ALA A 167 5.90 2.50 -1.48
N ARG A 168 6.74 3.50 -1.77
CA ARG A 168 7.11 3.82 -3.16
C ARG A 168 7.94 2.73 -3.86
N SER A 169 8.81 2.04 -3.13
CA SER A 169 9.52 0.88 -3.69
C SER A 169 8.54 -0.24 -4.05
N MET A 170 7.50 -0.45 -3.24
CA MET A 170 6.44 -1.40 -3.52
C MET A 170 5.64 -1.06 -4.77
N ASP A 171 5.32 0.22 -5.02
CA ASP A 171 4.61 0.64 -6.24
C ASP A 171 5.31 0.18 -7.52
N TRP A 172 6.64 0.28 -7.57
CA TRP A 172 7.44 -0.19 -8.69
C TRP A 172 7.51 -1.71 -8.77
N PHE A 173 7.71 -2.38 -7.64
CA PHE A 173 7.75 -3.84 -7.61
C PHE A 173 6.45 -4.45 -8.11
N VAL A 174 5.30 -3.95 -7.64
CA VAL A 174 3.98 -4.39 -8.11
C VAL A 174 3.85 -4.15 -9.60
N ALA A 175 4.26 -2.98 -10.08
CA ALA A 175 4.18 -2.65 -11.50
C ALA A 175 4.99 -3.61 -12.38
N VAL A 176 6.25 -3.88 -12.00
CA VAL A 176 7.16 -4.77 -12.73
C VAL A 176 6.74 -6.25 -12.62
N ALA A 177 6.32 -6.70 -11.44
CA ALA A 177 5.89 -8.07 -11.21
C ALA A 177 4.64 -8.41 -12.02
N LEU A 178 3.65 -7.52 -12.08
CA LEU A 178 2.47 -7.71 -12.92
C LEU A 178 2.82 -7.67 -14.41
N ALA A 179 3.71 -6.75 -14.83
CA ALA A 179 4.15 -6.67 -16.21
C ALA A 179 4.84 -7.97 -16.67
N ARG A 180 5.65 -8.60 -15.80
CA ARG A 180 6.27 -9.90 -16.06
C ARG A 180 5.25 -11.02 -16.31
N GLU A 181 4.06 -10.93 -15.71
CA GLU A 181 2.95 -11.85 -15.96
C GLU A 181 2.09 -11.47 -17.17
N GLY A 182 2.44 -10.41 -17.91
CA GLY A 182 1.61 -9.86 -18.99
C GLY A 182 0.32 -9.20 -18.47
N ARG A 183 0.35 -8.64 -17.26
CA ARG A 183 -0.80 -8.03 -16.58
C ARG A 183 -0.54 -6.56 -16.24
N ILE A 184 -1.63 -5.80 -16.19
CA ILE A 184 -1.66 -4.38 -15.80
C ILE A 184 -2.92 -4.22 -14.96
N ASN A 185 -2.81 -3.45 -13.87
CA ASN A 185 -3.93 -3.12 -12.99
C ASN A 185 -3.78 -1.68 -12.51
N GLY A 186 -4.41 -0.75 -13.25
CA GLY A 186 -4.29 0.69 -12.99
C GLY A 186 -4.83 1.15 -11.64
N TYR A 187 -5.53 0.27 -10.89
CA TYR A 187 -5.98 0.57 -9.53
C TYR A 187 -4.90 0.36 -8.47
N LEU A 188 -3.86 -0.43 -8.77
CA LEU A 188 -2.82 -0.77 -7.82
C LEU A 188 -1.74 0.29 -7.71
N SER A 189 -1.21 0.75 -8.84
CA SER A 189 -0.08 1.66 -8.86
C SER A 189 -0.26 2.68 -9.98
N SER A 190 -0.16 3.95 -9.62
CA SER A 190 -0.24 5.08 -10.53
C SER A 190 0.98 5.13 -11.47
N VAL A 191 2.05 4.38 -11.16
CA VAL A 191 3.21 4.19 -12.04
C VAL A 191 2.82 3.48 -13.35
N GLN A 192 1.70 2.74 -13.36
CA GLN A 192 1.22 2.01 -14.53
C GLN A 192 0.30 2.85 -15.44
N ASP A 193 -0.07 4.08 -15.07
CA ASP A 193 -1.02 4.91 -15.83
C ASP A 193 -0.67 6.41 -15.75
N GLU A 194 -0.09 6.96 -16.83
CA GLU A 194 0.23 8.40 -16.95
C GLU A 194 -1.02 9.29 -16.90
N VAL A 195 -2.21 8.78 -17.26
CA VAL A 195 -3.45 9.58 -17.34
C VAL A 195 -4.11 9.80 -15.97
N LEU A 196 -3.78 8.97 -14.97
CA LEU A 196 -4.36 9.01 -13.62
C LEU A 196 -3.49 9.74 -12.57
N THR A 197 -2.36 10.36 -12.93
CA THR A 197 -1.38 10.81 -11.91
C THR A 197 -1.37 12.31 -11.63
N GLY A 198 -1.61 12.65 -10.36
CA GLY A 198 -1.07 13.85 -9.69
C GLY A 198 0.30 13.61 -9.03
N TYR A 199 0.98 12.50 -9.34
CA TYR A 199 2.22 12.04 -8.68
C TYR A 199 3.45 12.26 -9.56
N GLY A 200 4.04 13.45 -9.46
CA GLY A 200 5.29 13.81 -10.14
C GLY A 200 6.57 13.56 -9.33
N THR A 201 6.69 12.48 -8.54
CA THR A 201 7.91 12.21 -7.73
C THR A 201 8.41 10.75 -7.79
N VAL A 202 8.04 10.02 -8.82
CA VAL A 202 8.46 8.63 -8.99
C VAL A 202 9.87 8.58 -9.58
N ALA A 203 10.87 8.20 -8.77
CA ALA A 203 12.22 7.93 -9.29
C ALA A 203 12.19 6.65 -10.16
N PRO A 204 12.83 6.65 -11.35
CA PRO A 204 12.84 5.49 -12.24
C PRO A 204 13.50 4.26 -11.58
N PRO A 205 13.26 3.03 -12.11
CA PRO A 205 13.85 1.81 -11.57
C PRO A 205 15.37 1.91 -11.51
N ASP A 206 15.94 1.48 -10.38
CA ASP A 206 17.39 1.43 -10.20
C ASP A 206 18.03 0.46 -11.21
N VAL A 207 18.70 1.02 -12.21
CA VAL A 207 19.41 0.27 -13.26
C VAL A 207 20.55 -0.58 -12.72
N THR A 208 21.03 -0.31 -11.49
CA THR A 208 22.08 -1.11 -10.85
C THR A 208 21.54 -2.39 -10.19
N GLY A 209 20.23 -2.46 -9.95
CA GLY A 209 19.56 -3.58 -9.28
C GLY A 209 19.74 -3.63 -7.76
N THR A 210 20.48 -2.68 -7.17
CA THR A 210 20.78 -2.62 -5.73
C THR A 210 19.52 -2.36 -4.91
N ALA A 211 18.70 -1.40 -5.32
CA ALA A 211 17.42 -1.10 -4.68
C ALA A 211 16.43 -2.27 -4.83
N GLY A 212 16.49 -2.99 -5.94
CA GLY A 212 15.70 -4.21 -6.14
C GLY A 212 16.07 -5.32 -5.15
N GLN A 213 17.37 -5.56 -4.95
CA GLN A 213 17.86 -6.53 -3.97
C GLN A 213 17.52 -6.11 -2.53
N ALA A 214 17.66 -4.83 -2.20
CA ALA A 214 17.28 -4.29 -0.91
C ALA A 214 15.77 -4.46 -0.65
N LEU A 215 14.93 -4.26 -1.68
CA LEU A 215 13.48 -4.46 -1.55
C LEU A 215 13.14 -5.92 -1.32
N MET A 216 13.77 -6.86 -2.02
CA MET A 216 13.56 -8.29 -1.81
C MET A 216 13.99 -8.71 -0.40
N ALA A 217 15.14 -8.23 0.08
CA ALA A 217 15.58 -8.48 1.46
C ALA A 217 14.60 -7.88 2.48
N LEU A 218 14.01 -6.72 2.20
CA LEU A 218 12.99 -6.10 3.05
C LEU A 218 11.69 -6.91 3.05
N LEU A 219 11.27 -7.39 1.87
CA LEU A 219 10.09 -8.25 1.75
C LEU A 219 10.28 -9.56 2.52
N ASP A 220 11.46 -10.18 2.48
CA ASP A 220 11.74 -11.37 3.29
C ASP A 220 11.61 -11.11 4.81
N GLU A 221 11.80 -9.88 5.28
CA GLU A 221 11.60 -9.51 6.68
C GLU A 221 10.14 -9.16 7.04
N VAL A 222 9.40 -8.57 6.08
CA VAL A 222 8.09 -7.91 6.33
C VAL A 222 6.93 -8.76 5.82
N ALA A 223 7.08 -9.37 4.65
CA ALA A 223 6.10 -10.20 3.97
C ALA A 223 6.81 -11.04 2.88
N PRO A 224 7.33 -12.23 3.23
CA PRO A 224 8.15 -13.03 2.32
C PRO A 224 7.47 -13.30 0.98
N VAL A 225 8.18 -13.12 -0.13
CA VAL A 225 7.63 -13.36 -1.49
C VAL A 225 7.41 -14.85 -1.75
N TYR A 226 8.06 -15.71 -0.95
CA TYR A 226 7.88 -17.16 -0.98
C TYR A 226 7.35 -17.64 0.38
N PRO A 227 6.34 -18.52 0.43
CA PRO A 227 5.96 -19.16 1.69
C PRO A 227 7.16 -19.94 2.24
N GLU A 228 7.43 -19.83 3.54
CA GLU A 228 8.42 -20.68 4.20
C GLU A 228 8.05 -22.15 3.94
N THR A 229 8.98 -22.89 3.34
CA THR A 229 8.89 -24.34 3.09
C THR A 229 9.16 -25.14 4.34
#